data_AF-A0A4Q9B707-F1
#
_entry.id   AF-A0A4Q9B707-F1
#
_cell.length_a   1.000
_cell.length_b   1.000
_cell.length_c   1.000
_cell.angle_alpha   90.00
_cell.angle_beta   90.00
_cell.angle_gamma   90.00
#
_symmetry.space_group_name_H-M   'P 1'
#
loop_
_entity.id
_entity.type
_entity.pdbx_description
1 polymer ?
#
loop_
_entity_poly.entity_id
_entity_poly.type
_entity_poly.pdbx_seq_one_letter_code
_entity_poly.pdbx_strand_id
1 'polypeptide(L)' 'MRVLFVEGKDREALQALARELPHPYWLLQGEGVWLLEVFGTGEEAEVRARALPGLRVWAFTLEDGVVYRGCGKKSATSP' A
#
# COMPACT_ATOMS: atom_id res chain seq x y z
N MET A 1 7.04 -9.35 -5.78
CA MET A 1 5.80 -8.51 -5.84
C MET A 1 6.12 -7.16 -5.21
N ARG A 2 5.69 -6.02 -5.77
CA ARG A 2 5.99 -4.70 -5.20
C ARG A 2 4.92 -4.28 -4.17
N VAL A 3 5.35 -3.66 -3.08
CA VAL A 3 4.49 -3.12 -2.01
C VAL A 3 4.80 -1.63 -1.87
N LEU A 4 3.76 -0.81 -1.91
CA LEU A 4 3.84 0.65 -1.79
C LEU A 4 3.38 1.07 -0.40
N PHE A 5 4.16 1.92 0.24
CA PHE A 5 3.85 2.57 1.51
C PHE A 5 3.74 4.08 1.28
N VAL A 6 2.60 4.65 1.67
CA VAL A 6 2.32 6.08 1.56
C VAL A 6 1.91 6.61 2.93
N GLU A 7 2.75 7.42 3.54
CA GLU A 7 2.50 8.07 4.82
C GLU A 7 2.03 9.51 4.61
N GLY A 8 1.03 9.95 5.37
CA GLY A 8 0.57 11.34 5.36
C GLY A 8 -0.29 11.67 6.58
N LYS A 9 -0.56 12.96 6.79
CA LYS A 9 -1.47 13.43 7.86
C LYS A 9 -2.94 13.48 7.41
N ASP A 10 -3.16 13.61 6.10
CA ASP A 10 -4.50 13.68 5.52
C ASP A 10 -5.03 12.29 5.17
N ARG A 11 -5.93 11.79 6.01
CA ARG A 11 -6.59 10.50 5.81
C ARG A 11 -7.38 10.44 4.50
N GLU A 12 -8.05 11.53 4.14
CA GLU A 12 -8.95 11.55 2.97
C GLU A 12 -8.14 11.47 1.68
N ALA A 13 -7.01 12.18 1.61
CA ALA A 13 -6.07 12.07 0.50
C ALA A 13 -5.56 10.63 0.31
N LEU A 14 -5.19 9.95 1.40
CA LEU A 14 -4.75 8.54 1.34
C LEU A 14 -5.90 7.61 0.91
N GLN A 15 -7.12 7.84 1.37
CA GLN A 15 -8.29 7.05 0.95
C GLN A 15 -8.64 7.28 -0.53
N ALA A 16 -8.54 8.51 -1.01
CA ALA A 16 -8.76 8.83 -2.43
C ALA A 16 -7.74 8.10 -3.30
N LEU A 17 -6.45 8.20 -2.96
CA LEU A 17 -5.39 7.47 -3.65
C LEU A 17 -5.66 5.95 -3.66
N ALA A 18 -6.06 5.36 -2.53
CA ALA A 18 -6.34 3.94 -2.43
C ALA A 18 -7.49 3.49 -3.36
N ARG A 19 -8.56 4.29 -3.47
CA ARG A 19 -9.71 3.98 -4.35
C ARG A 19 -9.35 4.01 -5.83
N GLU A 20 -8.32 4.78 -6.20
CA GLU A 20 -7.86 4.90 -7.58
C GLU A 20 -6.88 3.78 -8.00
N LEU A 21 -6.48 2.93 -7.06
CA LEU A 21 -5.55 1.83 -7.28
C LEU A 21 -6.34 0.50 -7.27
N PRO A 22 -6.29 -0.32 -8.34
CA PRO A 22 -7.01 -1.60 -8.41
C PRO A 22 -6.27 -2.71 -7.64
N HIS A 23 -5.81 -2.39 -6.43
CA HIS A 23 -4.91 -3.22 -5.65
C HIS A 23 -5.42 -3.38 -4.21
N PRO A 24 -5.21 -4.55 -3.56
CA PRO A 24 -5.49 -4.70 -2.14
C PRO A 24 -4.68 -3.69 -1.34
N TYR A 25 -5.34 -3.06 -0.35
CA TYR A 25 -4.70 -2.08 0.51
C TYR A 25 -5.15 -2.21 1.97
N TRP A 26 -4.31 -1.68 2.84
CA TRP A 26 -4.61 -1.41 4.24
C TRP A 26 -4.38 0.06 4.54
N LEU A 27 -5.31 0.67 5.27
CA LEU A 27 -5.15 2.00 5.81
C LEU A 27 -4.98 1.89 7.32
N LEU A 28 -3.78 2.19 7.79
CA LEU A 28 -3.36 2.08 9.18
C LEU A 28 -3.32 3.48 9.79
N GLN A 29 -3.69 3.58 11.06
CA GLN A 29 -3.55 4.79 11.87
C GLN A 29 -2.37 4.61 12.82
N GLY A 30 -1.47 5.58 12.86
CA GLY A 30 -0.35 5.66 13.78
C GLY A 30 -0.28 7.02 14.47
N GLU A 31 0.70 7.23 15.34
CA GLU A 31 0.90 8.43 16.17
C GLU A 31 0.85 9.74 15.36
N GLY A 32 -0.35 10.30 15.19
CA GLY A 32 -0.59 11.55 14.44
C GLY A 32 -0.45 11.43 12.91
N VAL A 33 -0.35 10.23 12.36
CA VAL A 33 -0.19 9.97 10.92
C VAL A 33 -1.05 8.80 10.45
N TRP A 34 -1.27 8.74 9.15
CA TRP A 34 -1.90 7.63 8.45
C TRP A 34 -0.89 6.99 7.52
N LEU A 35 -0.96 5.67 7.40
CA LEU A 35 -0.12 4.88 6.51
C LEU A 35 -1.03 4.03 5.61
N LEU A 36 -0.92 4.26 4.31
CA LEU A 36 -1.54 3.43 3.29
C LEU A 36 -0.49 2.43 2.80
N GLU A 37 -0.79 1.14 2.95
CA GLU A 37 -0.01 0.04 2.42
C GLU A 37 -0.77 -0.60 1.26
N VAL A 38 -0.17 -0.67 0.07
CA VAL A 38 -0.81 -1.18 -1.15
C VAL A 38 0.05 -2.30 -1.74
N PHE A 39 -0.57 -3.45 -1.99
CA PHE A 39 0.12 -4.66 -2.46
C PHE A 39 -0.06 -4.90 -3.95
N GLY A 40 1.01 -5.30 -4.63
CA GLY A 40 0.99 -5.68 -6.05
C GLY A 40 0.97 -4.48 -7.00
N THR A 41 1.42 -3.32 -6.54
CA THR A 41 1.44 -2.08 -7.32
C THR A 41 2.55 -2.06 -8.37
N GLY A 42 2.30 -1.49 -9.55
CA GLY A 42 3.34 -1.11 -10.51
C GLY A 42 3.99 0.23 -10.19
N GLU A 43 4.99 0.65 -10.97
CA GLU A 43 5.66 1.96 -10.83
C GLU A 43 4.68 3.15 -10.96
N GLU A 44 3.63 3.00 -11.77
CA GLU A 44 2.59 4.02 -11.96
C GLU A 44 1.93 4.44 -10.63
N ALA A 45 1.69 3.50 -9.72
CA ALA A 45 1.08 3.80 -8.43
C ALA A 45 1.99 4.68 -7.56
N GLU A 46 3.30 4.47 -7.65
CA GLU A 46 4.30 5.24 -6.91
C GLU A 46 4.46 6.65 -7.47
N VAL A 47 4.47 6.80 -8.81
CA VAL A 47 4.48 8.10 -9.49
C VAL A 47 3.26 8.92 -9.05
N ARG A 48 2.07 8.32 -9.07
CA ARG A 48 0.82 8.96 -8.63
C ARG A 48 0.87 9.37 -7.16
N ALA A 49 1.35 8.49 -6.28
CA ALA A 49 1.49 8.80 -4.86
C ALA A 49 2.46 9.97 -4.62
N ARG A 50 3.58 10.02 -5.34
CA ARG A 50 4.57 11.11 -5.23
C ARG A 50 4.08 12.44 -5.79
N ALA A 51 3.09 12.45 -6.68
CA ALA A 51 2.49 13.67 -7.19
C ALA A 51 1.63 14.39 -6.14
N LEU A 52 1.21 13.69 -5.07
CA LEU A 52 0.41 14.28 -4.00
C LEU A 52 1.31 14.99 -2.98
N PRO A 53 1.03 16.27 -2.65
CA PRO A 53 1.87 17.03 -1.74
C PRO A 53 1.76 16.52 -0.30
N GLY A 54 2.86 16.62 0.46
CA GLY A 54 2.88 16.29 1.88
C GLY A 54 2.86 14.80 2.22
N LEU A 55 3.01 13.93 1.22
CA LEU A 55 3.12 12.49 1.41
C LEU A 55 4.58 12.03 1.38
N ARG A 56 4.89 11.00 2.17
CA ARG A 56 6.16 10.26 2.07
C ARG A 56 5.87 8.90 1.45
N VAL A 57 6.67 8.54 0.45
CA VAL A 57 6.39 7.40 -0.41
C VAL A 57 7.61 6.49 -0.49
N TRP A 58 7.43 5.22 -0.14
CA TRP A 58 8.43 4.17 -0.28
C TRP A 58 7.83 2.98 -0.99
N ALA A 59 8.62 2.33 -1.83
CA ALA A 59 8.22 1.11 -2.48
C ALA A 59 9.31 0.05 -2.29
N PHE A 60 8.86 -1.16 -2.00
CA PHE A 60 9.74 -2.30 -1.75
C PHE A 60 9.35 -3.44 -2.67
N THR A 61 10.36 -4.20 -3.11
CA THR A 61 10.12 -5.50 -3.72
C THR A 61 10.10 -6.53 -2.61
N LEU A 62 9.00 -7.28 -2.50
CA LEU A 62 8.94 -8.48 -1.68
C LEU A 62 9.82 -9.54 -2.34
N GLU A 63 10.95 -9.86 -1.70
CA GLU A 63 11.91 -10.89 -2.10
C GLU A 63 11.38 -12.29 -1.77
N ASP A 64 11.00 -12.54 -0.52
CA ASP A 64 10.39 -13.80 -0.04
C ASP A 64 9.25 -13.50 0.93
N GLY A 65 8.09 -14.17 0.78
CA GLY A 65 6.99 -14.05 1.74
C GLY A 65 5.61 -14.50 1.24
N VAL A 66 4.78 -14.96 2.18
CA VAL A 66 3.36 -15.24 1.96
C VAL A 66 2.56 -14.01 2.42
N VAL A 67 1.80 -13.40 1.52
CA VAL A 67 0.87 -12.32 1.89
C VAL A 67 -0.37 -12.95 2.50
N TYR A 68 -0.48 -12.89 3.83
CA TYR A 68 -1.70 -13.29 4.52
C TYR A 68 -2.75 -12.19 4.37
N ARG A 69 -3.64 -12.35 3.37
CA ARG A 69 -4.90 -11.60 3.34
C ARG A 69 -5.70 -12.06 4.57
N GLY A 70 -6.13 -11.14 5.42
CA GLY A 70 -6.67 -11.41 6.77
C GLY A 70 -7.63 -12.60 6.89
N CYS A 71 -7.57 -13.25 8.06
CA CYS A 71 -8.33 -14.41 8.55
C CYS A 71 -8.68 -15.50 7.52
N GLY A 72 -7.74 -16.42 7.31
CA GLY A 72 -8.10 -17.84 7.41
C GLY A 72 -8.17 -18.68 6.14
N LYS A 73 -7.64 -18.24 5.00
CA LYS A 73 -7.30 -19.20 3.93
C LYS A 73 -5.87 -19.02 3.47
N LYS A 74 -5.01 -19.96 3.86
CA LYS A 74 -3.72 -20.20 3.24
C LYS A 74 -3.96 -20.31 1.74
N SER A 75 -3.63 -19.28 0.97
CA SER A 75 -3.39 -19.44 -0.46
C SER A 75 -2.03 -20.11 -0.57
N ALA A 76 -2.04 -21.43 -0.71
CA ALA A 76 -0.84 -22.16 -1.10
C ALA A 76 -0.44 -21.66 -2.49
N THR A 77 0.60 -20.85 -2.57
CA THR A 77 1.39 -20.78 -3.79
C THR A 77 2.18 -22.08 -3.84
N SER A 78 1.71 -23.03 -4.66
CA SER A 78 2.47 -24.22 -5.04
C SER A 78 3.79 -23.83 -5.71
N PRO A 79 4.79 -24.73 -5.70
CA PRO A 79 6.17 -24.45 -6.14
C PRO A 79 6.28 -24.02 -7.60
#